data_AF-D1NZP5-F1
#
_entry.id   AF-D1NZP5-F1
#
_cell.length_a   1.000
_cell.length_b   1.000
_cell.length_c   1.000
_cell.angle_alpha   90.00
_cell.angle_beta   90.00
_cell.angle_gamma   90.00
#
_symmetry.space_group_name_H-M   'P 1'
#
loop_
_entity.id
_entity.type
_entity.pdbx_description
1 polymer ?
#
loop_
_entity_poly.entity_id
_entity_poly.type
_entity_poly.pdbx_seq_one_letter_code
_entity_poly.pdbx_strand_id
1 'polypeptide(L)' 'MSDLLQESVAFERISVIAKLGSLDVCNHYERQVVLTLITELADDARKEISKKNNQKIRLLSRSHIEDKSSCRF' A
#
# COMPACT_ATOMS: atom_id res chain seq x y z
N MET A 1 8.37 -6.78 -10.47
CA MET A 1 7.21 -6.29 -11.26
C MET A 1 5.87 -6.56 -10.57
N SER A 2 5.71 -7.66 -9.82
CA SER A 2 4.49 -8.00 -9.06
C SER A 2 4.03 -6.95 -8.03
N ASP A 3 4.96 -6.36 -7.26
CA ASP A 3 4.60 -5.49 -6.13
C ASP A 3 3.98 -4.15 -6.54
N LEU A 4 4.45 -3.57 -7.65
CA LEU A 4 3.92 -2.31 -8.21
C LEU A 4 2.51 -2.50 -8.77
N LEU A 5 2.23 -3.68 -9.34
CA LEU A 5 0.90 -4.00 -9.85
C LEU A 5 -0.11 -4.10 -8.69
N GLN A 6 0.27 -4.74 -7.58
CA GLN A 6 -0.59 -4.85 -6.39
C GLN A 6 -0.91 -3.49 -5.75
N GLU A 7 0.08 -2.60 -5.66
CA GLU A 7 -0.14 -1.24 -5.15
C GLU A 7 -1.06 -0.44 -6.09
N SER A 8 -0.92 -0.61 -7.41
CA SER A 8 -1.80 0.05 -8.38
C SER A 8 -3.27 -0.36 -8.25
N VAL A 9 -3.54 -1.62 -7.89
CA VAL A 9 -4.91 -2.15 -7.73
C VAL A 9 -5.63 -1.52 -6.54
N ALA A 10 -4.93 -1.26 -5.43
CA ALA A 10 -5.54 -0.63 -4.25
C ALA A 10 -5.98 0.81 -4.55
N PHE A 11 -5.12 1.59 -5.23
CA PHE A 11 -5.45 2.95 -5.64
C PHE A 11 -6.58 3.00 -6.68
N GLU A 12 -6.62 2.03 -7.61
CA GLU A 12 -7.71 1.91 -8.58
C GLU A 12 -9.05 1.63 -7.88
N ARG A 13 -9.08 0.70 -6.93
CA ARG A 13 -10.30 0.40 -6.15
C ARG A 13 -10.78 1.62 -5.37
N ILE A 14 -9.88 2.35 -4.72
CA ILE A 14 -10.21 3.60 -4.03
C ILE A 14 -10.81 4.62 -5.01
N SER A 15 -10.21 4.78 -6.19
CA SER A 15 -10.69 5.71 -7.23
C SER A 15 -12.10 5.36 -7.72
N VAL A 16 -12.37 4.09 -7.98
CA VAL A 16 -13.71 3.63 -8.40
C VAL A 16 -14.75 3.88 -7.31
N ILE A 17 -14.43 3.54 -6.07
CA ILE A 17 -15.33 3.74 -4.92
C ILE A 17 -15.61 5.23 -4.70
N ALA A 18 -14.59 6.09 -4.79
CA ALA A 18 -14.75 7.54 -4.67
C ALA A 18 -15.67 8.11 -5.75
N LYS A 19 -15.53 7.66 -7.00
CA LYS A 19 -16.41 8.06 -8.10
C LYS A 19 -17.86 7.67 -7.83
N LEU A 20 -18.10 6.44 -7.34
CA LEU A 20 -19.45 5.99 -6.99
C LEU A 20 -20.07 6.83 -5.86
N GLY A 21 -19.31 7.15 -4.81
CA GLY A 21 -19.81 8.01 -3.73
C GLY A 21 -20.01 9.47 -4.12
N SER A 22 -19.36 9.94 -5.18
CA SER A 22 -19.50 11.31 -5.69
C SER A 22 -20.76 11.53 -6.53
N LEU A 23 -21.52 10.48 -6.83
CA LEU A 23 -22.74 10.59 -7.61
C LEU A 23 -23.82 11.40 -6.84
N ASP A 24 -24.59 12.18 -7.59
CA ASP A 24 -25.69 12.98 -7.02
C ASP A 24 -26.81 12.14 -6.42
N VAL A 25 -26.91 10.86 -6.83
CA VAL A 25 -27.87 9.90 -6.28
C VAL A 25 -27.52 9.44 -4.87
N CYS A 26 -26.25 9.59 -4.44
CA CYS A 26 -25.83 9.18 -3.12
C CYS A 26 -26.22 10.22 -2.06
N ASN A 27 -26.96 9.77 -1.05
CA ASN A 27 -27.30 10.60 0.09
C ASN A 27 -26.10 10.76 1.06
N HIS A 28 -26.26 11.63 2.06
CA HIS A 28 -25.20 11.93 3.02
C HIS A 28 -24.70 10.68 3.78
N TYR A 29 -25.60 9.77 4.18
CA TYR A 29 -25.21 8.56 4.90
C TYR A 29 -24.40 7.61 4.01
N GLU A 30 -24.84 7.39 2.77
CA GLU A 30 -24.11 6.57 1.79
C GLU A 30 -22.72 7.13 1.50
N ARG A 31 -22.59 8.47 1.39
CA ARG A 31 -21.31 9.15 1.24
C ARG A 31 -20.38 8.92 2.44
N GLN A 32 -20.92 8.91 3.66
CA GLN A 32 -20.11 8.58 4.84
C GLN A 32 -19.64 7.13 4.83
N VAL A 33 -20.49 6.17 4.46
CA VAL A 33 -20.09 4.76 4.32
C VAL A 33 -18.96 4.62 3.30
N VAL A 34 -19.07 5.31 2.16
CA VAL A 34 -18.02 5.33 1.12
C VAL A 34 -16.71 5.90 1.66
N LEU A 35 -16.76 7.02 2.40
CA LEU A 35 -15.57 7.63 2.99
C LEU A 35 -14.89 6.71 4.01
N THR A 36 -15.66 6.02 4.85
CA THR A 36 -15.12 5.02 5.79
C THR A 36 -14.39 3.91 5.03
N LEU A 37 -15.02 3.35 4.00
CA LEU A 37 -14.43 2.28 3.19
C LEU A 37 -13.14 2.73 2.49
N ILE A 38 -13.11 3.94 1.93
CA ILE A 38 -11.89 4.51 1.32
C ILE A 38 -10.78 4.63 2.37
N THR A 39 -11.12 5.09 3.58
CA THR A 39 -10.16 5.29 4.67
C THR A 39 -9.53 3.97 5.09
N GLU A 40 -10.34 2.93 5.28
CA GLU A 40 -9.88 1.57 5.62
C GLU A 40 -8.95 1.01 4.54
N LEU A 41 -9.34 1.09 3.26
CA LEU A 41 -8.52 0.62 2.15
C LEU A 41 -7.20 1.39 2.04
N ALA A 42 -7.21 2.70 2.27
CA ALA A 42 -6.02 3.53 2.24
C ALA A 42 -5.08 3.25 3.42
N ASP A 43 -5.61 2.95 4.61
CA ASP A 43 -4.82 2.53 5.77
C ASP A 43 -4.15 1.19 5.51
N ASP A 44 -4.88 0.21 4.97
CA ASP A 44 -4.33 -1.10 4.66
C ASP A 44 -3.27 -1.04 3.56
N ALA A 45 -3.51 -0.27 2.50
CA ALA A 45 -2.49 0.00 1.47
C ALA A 45 -1.22 0.60 2.08
N ARG A 46 -1.35 1.58 2.99
CA ARG A 46 -0.21 2.17 3.71
C ARG A 46 0.55 1.15 4.56
N LYS A 47 -0.16 0.26 5.27
CA LYS A 47 0.48 -0.81 6.07
C LYS A 47 1.30 -1.74 5.18
N GLU A 48 0.77 -2.16 4.04
CA GLU A 48 1.47 -3.05 3.12
C GLU A 48 2.70 -2.40 2.49
N ILE A 49 2.61 -1.12 2.09
CA ILE A 49 3.76 -0.35 1.61
C ILE A 49 4.83 -0.24 2.72
N SER A 50 4.42 0.04 3.96
CA SER A 50 5.34 0.14 5.10
C SER A 50 6.04 -1.19 5.40
N LYS A 51 5.32 -2.32 5.37
CA LYS A 51 5.90 -3.66 5.53
C LYS A 51 6.92 -3.97 4.44
N LYS A 52 6.58 -3.71 3.17
CA LYS A 52 7.50 -3.90 2.03
C LYS A 52 8.76 -3.06 2.17
N ASN A 53 8.64 -1.81 2.61
CA ASN A 53 9.79 -0.93 2.77
C ASN A 53 10.72 -1.40 3.91
N ASN A 54 10.17 -1.81 5.05
CA ASN A 54 10.94 -2.38 6.16
C ASN A 54 11.65 -3.69 5.76
N GLN A 55 10.99 -4.53 4.96
CA GLN A 55 11.58 -5.77 4.45
C GLN A 55 12.71 -5.50 3.45
N LYS A 56 12.54 -4.49 2.58
CA LYS A 56 13.60 -4.04 1.66
C LYS A 56 14.82 -3.52 2.42
N ILE A 57 14.62 -2.69 3.45
CA ILE A 57 15.72 -2.20 4.31
C ILE A 57 16.43 -3.38 4.98
N ARG A 58 15.70 -4.34 5.53
CA ARG A 58 16.29 -5.53 6.17
C ARG A 58 17.12 -6.38 5.19
N LEU A 59 16.66 -6.55 3.95
CA LEU A 59 17.40 -7.26 2.91
C LEU A 59 18.69 -6.52 2.53
N LEU A 60 18.63 -5.19 2.35
CA LEU A 60 19.80 -4.36 2.04
C LEU A 60 20.83 -4.35 3.18
N SER A 61 20.38 -4.32 4.43
CA SER A 61 21.27 -4.42 5.59
C SER A 61 21.95 -5.78 5.69
N ARG A 62 21.29 -6.87 5.29
CA ARG A 62 21.86 -8.22 5.29
C ARG A 62 22.93 -8.40 4.22
N SER A 63 22.72 -7.87 3.01
CA SER A 63 23.74 -7.90 1.95
C SER A 63 25.02 -7.15 2.33
N HIS A 64 24.93 -6.10 3.15
CA HIS A 64 26.12 -5.38 3.64
C HIS A 64 26.90 -6.11 4.75
N ILE A 65 26.27 -7.08 5.43
CA ILE A 65 26.92 -7.86 6.50
C ILE A 65 27.67 -9.05 5.91
N GLU A 66 27.14 -9.68 4.86
CA GLU A 66 27.77 -10.84 4.21
C GLU A 66 29.01 -10.46 3.37
N ASP A 67 29.17 -9.19 2.97
CA ASP A 67 30.33 -8.71 2.20
C ASP A 67 31.58 -8.40 3.06
N LYS A 68 31.45 -8.32 4.39
CA LYS A 68 32.59 -8.02 5.30
C LYS A 68 33.27 -9.26 5.89
N SER A 69 32.71 -10.45 5.73
CA SER A 69 33.27 -11.70 6.26
C SER A 69 34.09 -12.51 5.25
N SER A 70 34.26 -12.02 4.02
CA SER A 70 35.07 -12.68 2.98
C SER A 70 36.26 -11.81 2.56
N CYS A 71 37.15 -11.49 3.50
CA CYS A 71 38.51 -11.05 3.19
C CYS A 71 39.52 -11.74 4.10
N ARG A 72 39.94 -12.91 3.60
CA ARG A 72 41.31 -13.45 3.52
C ARG A 72 42.09 -13.84 4.80
N PHE A 73 42.46 -15.14 4.76
CA PHE A 73 43.75 -15.79 5.07
C PHE A 73 44.42 -15.54 6.42
#